data_AF-A0A8K0XQH5-F1
#
_entry.id   AF-A0A8K0XQH5-F1
#
_cell.length_a   1.000
_cell.length_b   1.000
_cell.length_c   1.000
_cell.angle_alpha   90.00
_cell.angle_beta   90.00
_cell.angle_gamma   90.00
#
_symmetry.space_group_name_H-M   'P 1'
#
loop_
_entity.id
_entity.type
_entity.pdbx_description
1 polymer ?
#
loop_
_entity_poly.entity_id
_entity_poly.type
_entity_poly.pdbx_seq_one_letter_code
_entity_poly.pdbx_strand_id
1 'polypeptide(L)'
;MIYKPLLSPSSSFPTTPISLPLSPPTLSQTQINTPLFLCLSHLVQPSMSTNGPTIFSAARNDAASFGAPIDLKNISEAEARKLMSEEHKALGYRPPPGSLAAEAQAIASKHPKKAPCGITAEQIRQAALADAERIKKEREAQNEGSGAQVDLSKVGEAEDRKLMSEEHKALGHRPPAGSLAAQAQAAAAKHPKVNGSAPATHDLQRAALEDAAKLEGVTAAVAGIDLNFIGEAEARKIMSEEHKALGYRPPPGSLAAEAQAAAAKHPHSSAGLDPATLTKVALEDAKKIETIRRLSGGSSSSEKPINLKTITTSEARELQSEEQKILGHRPPSDSLAAEAQSAVDKRAEEPVTKEMAAEIQSEEQKELGHRPESGTIAAVAQSLADKNENDGGERTLGEAGL
;
A
#
# COMPACT_ATOMS: atom_id res chain seq x y z
N MET A 1 36.72 -50.24 3.12
CA MET A 1 35.35 -49.79 3.43
C MET A 1 34.62 -49.58 2.12
N ILE A 2 33.53 -50.34 1.92
CA ILE A 2 32.86 -50.55 0.63
C ILE A 2 31.73 -49.51 0.52
N TYR A 3 31.78 -48.64 -0.49
CA TYR A 3 30.65 -47.79 -0.86
C TYR A 3 29.80 -48.48 -1.93
N LYS A 4 28.55 -48.80 -1.58
CA LYS A 4 27.47 -49.20 -2.50
C LYS A 4 26.88 -47.96 -3.18
N PRO A 5 26.67 -47.93 -4.50
CA PRO A 5 25.82 -46.94 -5.14
C PRO A 5 24.36 -47.42 -5.14
N LEU A 6 23.46 -46.54 -4.71
CA LEU A 6 22.01 -46.76 -4.79
C LEU A 6 21.49 -46.31 -6.16
N LEU A 7 20.63 -47.17 -6.71
CA LEU A 7 19.99 -47.11 -8.01
C LEU A 7 19.06 -45.90 -8.16
N SER A 8 19.04 -45.33 -9.37
CA SER A 8 18.03 -44.41 -9.88
C SER A 8 16.80 -45.16 -10.40
N PRO A 9 15.57 -44.69 -10.15
CA PRO A 9 14.39 -45.18 -10.84
C PRO A 9 14.11 -44.36 -12.11
N SER A 10 13.94 -45.07 -13.22
CA SER A 10 13.42 -44.60 -14.50
C SER A 10 11.90 -44.37 -14.40
N SER A 11 11.44 -43.14 -14.63
CA SER A 11 10.01 -42.85 -14.86
C SER A 11 9.75 -42.66 -16.35
N SER A 12 9.24 -43.73 -16.98
CA SER A 12 8.64 -43.70 -18.32
C SER A 12 7.25 -43.07 -18.26
N PHE A 13 7.05 -41.94 -18.93
CA PHE A 13 5.72 -41.38 -19.16
C PHE A 13 5.10 -41.98 -20.43
N PRO A 14 3.84 -42.45 -20.40
CA PRO A 14 3.14 -42.87 -21.61
C PRO A 14 2.62 -41.66 -22.38
N THR A 15 3.02 -41.57 -23.65
CA THR A 15 2.49 -40.63 -24.63
C THR A 15 1.15 -41.17 -25.16
N THR A 16 0.04 -40.51 -24.82
CA THR A 16 -1.26 -40.77 -25.46
C THR A 16 -1.46 -39.80 -26.63
N PRO A 17 -1.69 -40.28 -27.87
CA PRO A 17 -2.06 -39.42 -28.99
C PRO A 17 -3.54 -39.04 -28.88
N ILE A 18 -3.81 -37.74 -28.79
CA ILE A 18 -5.17 -37.18 -28.92
C ILE A 18 -5.44 -37.00 -30.42
N SER A 19 -6.24 -37.90 -30.98
CA SER A 19 -6.85 -37.72 -32.31
C SER A 19 -8.09 -36.84 -32.19
N LEU A 20 -8.04 -35.65 -32.80
CA LEU A 20 -9.20 -34.79 -33.03
C LEU A 20 -9.86 -35.17 -34.37
N PRO A 21 -11.16 -35.46 -34.42
CA PRO A 21 -11.89 -35.54 -35.68
C PRO A 21 -12.27 -34.14 -36.18
N LEU A 22 -11.83 -33.84 -37.40
CA LEU A 22 -12.22 -32.69 -38.19
C LEU A 22 -13.55 -33.02 -38.91
N SER A 23 -14.64 -32.35 -38.54
CA SER A 23 -15.88 -32.35 -39.33
C SER A 23 -16.53 -30.96 -39.29
N PRO A 24 -16.71 -30.28 -40.43
CA PRO A 24 -17.45 -29.03 -40.49
C PRO A 24 -18.97 -29.29 -40.46
N PRO A 25 -19.76 -28.54 -39.68
CA PRO A 25 -21.21 -28.60 -39.77
C PRO A 25 -21.70 -27.89 -41.05
N THR A 26 -22.48 -28.64 -41.83
CA THR A 26 -23.31 -28.18 -42.94
C THR A 26 -24.32 -27.15 -42.44
N LEU A 27 -24.22 -25.92 -42.96
CA LEU A 27 -25.21 -24.86 -42.76
C LEU A 27 -26.49 -25.20 -43.54
N SER A 28 -27.50 -25.71 -42.85
CA SER A 28 -28.88 -25.73 -43.35
C SER A 28 -29.46 -24.33 -43.23
N GLN A 29 -29.76 -23.73 -44.37
CA GLN A 29 -30.34 -22.41 -44.54
C GLN A 29 -31.83 -22.45 -44.15
N THR A 30 -32.13 -22.28 -42.86
CA THR A 30 -33.50 -22.02 -42.38
C THR A 30 -33.80 -20.53 -42.45
N GLN A 31 -34.63 -20.18 -43.42
CA GLN A 31 -35.18 -18.84 -43.62
C GLN A 31 -36.20 -18.55 -42.50
N ILE A 32 -35.72 -17.97 -41.40
CA ILE A 32 -36.57 -17.50 -40.30
C ILE A 32 -36.95 -16.05 -40.60
N ASN A 33 -38.21 -15.85 -40.98
CA ASN A 33 -38.86 -14.54 -40.99
C ASN A 33 -38.93 -14.02 -39.53
N THR A 34 -37.99 -13.18 -39.13
CA THR A 34 -38.08 -12.43 -37.87
C THR A 34 -38.82 -11.11 -38.10
N PRO A 35 -39.86 -10.79 -37.32
CA PRO A 35 -40.48 -9.47 -37.36
C PRO A 35 -39.47 -8.41 -36.91
N LEU A 36 -39.45 -7.29 -37.63
CA LEU A 36 -38.77 -6.04 -37.28
C LEU A 36 -39.26 -5.56 -35.89
N PHE A 37 -38.65 -6.10 -34.82
CA PHE A 37 -38.70 -5.49 -33.51
C PHE A 37 -37.77 -4.28 -33.60
N LEU A 38 -38.37 -3.09 -33.70
CA LEU A 38 -37.72 -1.83 -33.39
C LEU A 38 -37.23 -1.92 -31.93
N CYS A 39 -36.02 -2.44 -31.74
CA CYS A 39 -35.27 -2.25 -30.50
C CYS A 39 -35.09 -0.74 -30.37
N LEU A 40 -35.98 -0.13 -29.59
CA LEU A 40 -35.81 1.19 -29.03
C LEU A 40 -34.60 1.07 -28.09
N SER A 41 -33.40 1.15 -28.67
CA SER A 41 -32.14 1.31 -27.96
C SER A 41 -32.28 2.60 -27.17
N HIS A 42 -32.84 2.51 -25.97
CA HIS A 42 -32.79 3.58 -25.00
C HIS A 42 -31.31 3.87 -24.87
N LEU A 43 -30.90 5.04 -25.36
CA LEU A 43 -29.59 5.59 -25.07
C LEU A 43 -29.53 5.65 -23.54
N VAL A 44 -28.90 4.64 -22.94
CA VAL A 44 -28.52 4.67 -21.54
C VAL A 44 -27.59 5.86 -21.45
N GLN A 45 -28.09 6.95 -20.87
CA GLN A 45 -27.27 8.13 -20.65
C GLN A 45 -26.08 7.68 -19.78
N PRO A 46 -24.84 7.99 -20.18
CA PRO A 46 -23.67 7.63 -19.39
C PRO A 46 -23.87 8.25 -18.00
N SER A 47 -23.90 7.42 -16.95
CA SER A 47 -24.01 7.92 -15.59
C SER A 47 -22.86 8.88 -15.35
N MET A 48 -23.18 10.11 -14.94
CA MET A 48 -22.18 11.12 -14.62
C MET A 48 -21.43 10.67 -13.37
N SER A 49 -20.35 9.94 -13.55
CA SER A 49 -19.54 9.49 -12.43
C SER A 49 -18.59 10.61 -11.97
N THR A 50 -18.43 10.71 -10.66
CA THR A 50 -17.66 11.75 -9.99
C THR A 50 -16.15 11.50 -10.07
N ASN A 51 -15.71 10.26 -10.36
CA ASN A 51 -14.30 9.90 -10.45
C ASN A 51 -13.67 10.19 -11.83
N GLY A 52 -14.47 10.41 -12.88
CA GLY A 52 -13.98 10.66 -14.25
C GLY A 52 -12.74 11.57 -14.37
N PRO A 53 -12.74 12.79 -13.81
CA PRO A 53 -11.59 13.70 -13.93
C PRO A 53 -10.36 13.29 -13.09
N THR A 54 -10.52 12.46 -12.05
CA THR A 54 -9.42 12.05 -11.17
C THR A 54 -8.76 10.74 -11.60
N ILE A 55 -9.44 9.92 -12.41
CA ILE A 55 -8.90 8.63 -12.92
C ILE A 55 -7.56 8.81 -13.62
N PHE A 56 -7.45 9.78 -14.53
CA PHE A 56 -6.21 9.99 -15.29
C PHE A 56 -5.04 10.46 -14.43
N SER A 57 -5.30 11.34 -13.45
CA SER A 57 -4.23 11.84 -12.57
C SER A 57 -3.80 10.77 -11.59
N ALA A 58 -4.75 10.02 -11.02
CA ALA A 58 -4.49 8.89 -10.14
C ALA A 58 -3.70 7.78 -10.84
N ALA A 59 -4.14 7.35 -12.03
CA ALA A 59 -3.44 6.34 -12.83
C ALA A 59 -1.99 6.76 -13.15
N ARG A 60 -1.78 8.05 -13.44
CA ARG A 60 -0.43 8.57 -13.71
C ARG A 60 0.43 8.64 -12.45
N ASN A 61 -0.13 9.06 -11.33
CA ASN A 61 0.58 9.14 -10.05
C ASN A 61 0.93 7.74 -9.55
N ASP A 62 0.00 6.79 -9.68
CA ASP A 62 0.20 5.39 -9.34
C ASP A 62 1.27 4.77 -10.23
N ALA A 63 1.16 4.92 -11.56
CA ALA A 63 2.17 4.44 -12.49
C ALA A 63 3.56 5.06 -12.25
N ALA A 64 3.64 6.34 -11.85
CA ALA A 64 4.90 6.98 -11.51
C ALA A 64 5.56 6.38 -10.25
N SER A 65 4.76 5.81 -9.34
CA SER A 65 5.27 5.12 -8.14
C SER A 65 6.03 3.83 -8.49
N PHE A 66 5.69 3.20 -9.61
CA PHE A 66 6.38 2.02 -10.14
C PHE A 66 7.63 2.36 -10.98
N GLY A 67 8.01 3.64 -11.06
CA GLY A 67 9.20 4.13 -11.75
C GLY A 67 9.02 4.25 -13.27
N ALA A 68 9.92 4.99 -13.92
CA ALA A 68 9.91 5.09 -15.38
C ALA A 68 10.24 3.71 -15.98
N PRO A 69 9.33 3.10 -16.76
CA PRO A 69 9.55 1.77 -17.29
C PRO A 69 10.73 1.80 -18.27
N ILE A 70 11.81 1.11 -17.93
CA ILE A 70 12.85 0.78 -18.90
C ILE A 70 12.33 -0.39 -19.71
N ASP A 71 12.24 -0.24 -21.04
CA ASP A 71 11.91 -1.36 -21.92
C ASP A 71 13.05 -2.38 -21.95
N LEU A 72 12.97 -3.34 -21.03
CA LEU A 72 13.96 -4.41 -20.90
C LEU A 72 14.04 -5.29 -22.15
N LYS A 73 13.01 -5.31 -23.01
CA LYS A 73 12.99 -6.18 -24.21
C LYS A 73 14.09 -5.80 -25.18
N ASN A 74 14.47 -4.53 -25.24
CA ASN A 74 15.41 -4.01 -26.22
C ASN A 74 16.76 -3.59 -25.63
N ILE A 75 17.01 -3.88 -24.35
CA ILE A 75 18.24 -3.49 -23.67
C ILE A 75 19.47 -4.19 -24.26
N SER A 76 20.52 -3.42 -24.52
CA SER A 76 21.81 -3.93 -24.96
C SER A 76 22.64 -4.45 -23.76
N GLU A 77 23.63 -5.30 -24.02
CA GLU A 77 24.54 -5.80 -22.97
C GLU A 77 25.28 -4.67 -22.26
N ALA A 78 25.67 -3.62 -22.98
CA ALA A 78 26.35 -2.46 -22.41
C ALA A 78 25.43 -1.68 -21.45
N GLU A 79 24.17 -1.47 -21.83
CA GLU A 79 23.16 -0.80 -21.00
C GLU A 79 22.83 -1.64 -19.75
N ALA A 80 22.65 -2.96 -19.90
CA ALA A 80 22.40 -3.87 -18.78
C ALA A 80 23.57 -3.91 -17.77
N ARG A 81 24.83 -3.91 -18.26
CA ARG A 81 26.01 -3.80 -17.39
C ARG A 81 26.08 -2.45 -16.68
N LYS A 82 25.72 -1.36 -17.36
CA LYS A 82 25.69 -0.02 -16.76
C LYS A 82 24.62 0.10 -15.68
N LEU A 83 23.43 -0.43 -15.94
CA LEU A 83 22.34 -0.51 -14.98
C LEU A 83 22.75 -1.29 -13.72
N MET A 84 23.38 -2.46 -13.88
CA MET A 84 23.93 -3.23 -12.76
C MET A 84 24.96 -2.45 -11.95
N SER A 85 25.83 -1.68 -12.63
CA SER A 85 26.84 -0.87 -11.96
C SER A 85 26.23 0.26 -11.14
N GLU A 86 25.20 0.94 -11.66
CA GLU A 86 24.52 2.02 -10.93
C GLU A 86 23.70 1.45 -9.75
N GLU A 87 23.02 0.32 -9.93
CA GLU A 87 22.23 -0.31 -8.86
C GLU A 87 23.15 -0.85 -7.75
N HIS A 88 24.27 -1.50 -8.12
CA HIS A 88 25.29 -1.90 -7.15
C HIS A 88 25.82 -0.70 -6.35
N LYS A 89 26.06 0.43 -7.01
CA LYS A 89 26.53 1.66 -6.36
C LYS A 89 25.47 2.23 -5.40
N ALA A 90 24.20 2.14 -5.74
CA ALA A 90 23.09 2.61 -4.91
C ALA A 90 22.82 1.69 -3.70
N LEU A 91 22.95 0.38 -3.87
CA LEU A 91 22.78 -0.63 -2.82
C LEU A 91 24.01 -0.76 -1.92
N GLY A 92 25.21 -0.57 -2.47
CA GLY A 92 26.49 -0.85 -1.79
C GLY A 92 26.90 -2.33 -1.83
N TYR A 93 26.14 -3.18 -2.52
CA TYR A 93 26.41 -4.61 -2.69
C TYR A 93 25.86 -5.10 -4.03
N ARG A 94 26.19 -6.35 -4.41
CA ARG A 94 25.71 -6.94 -5.66
C ARG A 94 24.19 -7.06 -5.68
N PRO A 95 23.52 -6.51 -6.73
CA PRO A 95 22.08 -6.65 -6.89
C PRO A 95 21.60 -8.09 -6.69
N PRO A 96 20.56 -8.33 -5.87
CA PRO A 96 20.02 -9.66 -5.64
C PRO A 96 19.34 -10.21 -6.91
N PRO A 97 19.15 -11.54 -7.00
CA PRO A 97 18.32 -12.09 -8.07
C PRO A 97 16.89 -11.54 -7.98
N GLY A 98 16.29 -11.22 -9.13
CA GLY A 98 14.98 -10.56 -9.19
C GLY A 98 15.04 -9.03 -9.13
N SER A 99 16.23 -8.44 -9.09
CA SER A 99 16.38 -7.00 -9.30
C SER A 99 16.31 -6.63 -10.79
N LEU A 100 16.03 -5.36 -11.08
CA LEU A 100 15.91 -4.83 -12.44
C LEU A 100 17.22 -5.02 -13.21
N ALA A 101 18.38 -4.80 -12.59
CA ALA A 101 19.67 -5.12 -13.20
C ALA A 101 19.86 -6.61 -13.49
N ALA A 102 19.47 -7.50 -12.57
CA ALA A 102 19.60 -8.94 -12.76
C ALA A 102 18.73 -9.42 -13.93
N GLU A 103 17.51 -8.92 -14.05
CA GLU A 103 16.60 -9.20 -15.16
C GLU A 103 17.12 -8.65 -16.49
N ALA A 104 17.59 -7.39 -16.50
CA ALA A 104 18.22 -6.78 -17.66
C ALA A 104 19.39 -7.61 -18.21
N GLN A 105 20.26 -8.12 -17.33
CA GLN A 105 21.36 -9.00 -17.72
C GLN A 105 20.88 -10.34 -18.27
N ALA A 106 19.85 -10.94 -17.65
CA ALA A 106 19.28 -12.18 -18.12
C ALA A 106 18.65 -12.03 -19.52
N ILE A 107 18.03 -10.89 -19.81
CA ILE A 107 17.44 -10.58 -21.12
C ILE A 107 18.52 -10.24 -22.16
N ALA A 108 19.51 -9.40 -21.81
CA ALA A 108 20.61 -9.05 -22.71
C ALA A 108 21.42 -10.29 -23.14
N SER A 109 21.62 -11.24 -22.23
CA SER A 109 22.30 -12.52 -22.51
C SER A 109 21.58 -13.37 -23.57
N LYS A 110 20.25 -13.23 -23.69
CA LYS A 110 19.45 -13.91 -24.73
C LYS A 110 19.57 -13.22 -26.10
N HIS A 111 20.03 -11.97 -26.16
CA HIS A 111 20.04 -11.16 -27.38
C HIS A 111 21.35 -10.34 -27.55
N PRO A 112 22.50 -11.00 -27.77
CA PRO A 112 23.82 -10.33 -27.78
C PRO A 112 24.04 -9.35 -28.95
N LYS A 113 23.15 -9.31 -29.96
CA LYS A 113 23.32 -8.50 -31.19
C LYS A 113 22.29 -7.38 -31.35
N LYS A 114 21.57 -6.97 -30.30
CA LYS A 114 20.60 -5.87 -30.40
C LYS A 114 21.30 -4.51 -30.44
N ALA A 115 20.77 -3.62 -31.28
CA ALA A 115 21.18 -2.22 -31.35
C ALA A 115 20.88 -1.52 -30.00
N PRO A 116 21.66 -0.49 -29.62
CA PRO A 116 21.41 0.27 -28.39
C PRO A 116 20.00 0.89 -28.41
N CYS A 117 19.28 0.80 -27.29
CA CYS A 117 17.85 1.15 -27.19
C CYS A 117 17.61 2.67 -27.08
N GLY A 118 18.67 3.49 -27.13
CA GLY A 118 18.56 4.94 -26.98
C GLY A 118 18.18 5.37 -25.57
N ILE A 119 18.28 4.47 -24.59
CA ILE A 119 18.03 4.79 -23.18
C ILE A 119 19.15 5.73 -22.72
N THR A 120 18.79 6.88 -22.18
CA THR A 120 19.78 7.84 -21.72
C THR A 120 20.47 7.33 -20.46
N ALA A 121 21.73 7.76 -20.25
CA ALA A 121 22.46 7.43 -19.04
C ALA A 121 21.72 7.84 -17.76
N GLU A 122 20.97 8.93 -17.81
CA GLU A 122 20.19 9.46 -16.71
C GLU A 122 18.99 8.57 -16.39
N GLN A 123 18.28 8.06 -17.41
CA GLN A 123 17.18 7.12 -17.23
C GLN A 123 17.64 5.81 -16.57
N ILE A 124 18.80 5.29 -16.99
CA ILE A 124 19.42 4.10 -16.37
C ILE A 124 19.72 4.35 -14.89
N ARG A 125 20.32 5.51 -14.58
CA ARG A 125 20.64 5.88 -13.19
C ARG A 125 19.39 6.05 -12.33
N GLN A 126 18.35 6.68 -12.86
CA GLN A 126 17.10 6.90 -12.15
C GLN A 126 16.38 5.59 -11.84
N ALA A 127 16.29 4.68 -12.83
CA ALA A 127 15.69 3.37 -12.61
C ALA A 127 16.49 2.52 -11.61
N ALA A 128 17.82 2.56 -11.68
CA ALA A 128 18.69 1.88 -10.71
C ALA A 128 18.48 2.39 -9.28
N LEU A 129 18.32 3.70 -9.09
CA LEU A 129 18.03 4.28 -7.78
C LEU A 129 16.65 3.85 -7.27
N ALA A 130 15.63 3.90 -8.13
CA ALA A 130 14.27 3.50 -7.76
C ALA A 130 14.20 2.02 -7.36
N ASP A 131 14.81 1.12 -8.12
CA ASP A 131 14.83 -0.32 -7.79
C ASP A 131 15.66 -0.59 -6.53
N ALA A 132 16.77 0.12 -6.34
CA ALA A 132 17.57 0.02 -5.11
C ALA A 132 16.78 0.47 -3.87
N GLU A 133 15.97 1.53 -3.96
CA GLU A 133 15.07 1.95 -2.89
C GLU A 133 13.97 0.92 -2.63
N ARG A 134 13.36 0.37 -3.68
CA ARG A 134 12.38 -0.73 -3.57
C ARG A 134 12.97 -1.93 -2.82
N ILE A 135 14.19 -2.36 -3.19
CA ILE A 135 14.88 -3.49 -2.54
C ILE A 135 15.23 -3.18 -1.08
N LYS A 136 15.64 -1.94 -0.78
CA LYS A 136 15.90 -1.53 0.62
C LYS A 136 14.62 -1.64 1.45
N LYS A 137 13.51 -1.11 0.96
CA LYS A 137 12.20 -1.21 1.63
C LYS A 137 11.74 -2.66 1.77
N GLU A 138 11.91 -3.49 0.73
CA GLU A 138 11.55 -4.91 0.79
C GLU A 138 12.40 -5.65 1.83
N ARG A 139 13.71 -5.38 1.89
CA ARG A 139 14.59 -5.94 2.90
C ARG A 139 14.29 -5.42 4.30
N GLU A 140 13.96 -4.14 4.44
CA GLU A 140 13.52 -3.56 5.71
C GLU A 140 12.24 -4.24 6.18
N ALA A 141 11.23 -4.38 5.32
CA ALA A 141 9.99 -5.10 5.63
C ALA A 141 10.24 -6.58 5.98
N GLN A 142 11.11 -7.27 5.24
CA GLN A 142 11.51 -8.65 5.55
C GLN A 142 12.29 -8.74 6.87
N ASN A 143 13.15 -7.76 7.15
CA ASN A 143 13.96 -7.75 8.36
C ASN A 143 13.12 -7.36 9.58
N GLU A 144 12.16 -6.45 9.43
CA GLU A 144 11.12 -6.13 10.41
C GLU A 144 10.24 -7.35 10.72
N GLY A 145 9.98 -8.22 9.74
CA GLY A 145 9.32 -9.51 9.98
C GLY A 145 10.24 -10.58 10.60
N SER A 146 11.56 -10.49 10.41
CA SER A 146 12.53 -11.49 10.90
C SER A 146 13.10 -11.17 12.28
N GLY A 147 12.99 -9.93 12.74
CA GLY A 147 13.40 -9.50 14.07
C GLY A 147 12.43 -10.02 15.12
N ALA A 148 12.62 -11.26 15.57
CA ALA A 148 11.89 -11.91 16.68
C ALA A 148 10.45 -11.40 16.85
N GLN A 149 9.69 -11.32 15.76
CA GLN A 149 8.34 -10.77 15.79
C GLN A 149 7.54 -11.68 16.72
N VAL A 150 7.13 -11.13 17.86
CA VAL A 150 6.34 -11.86 18.83
C VAL A 150 5.03 -12.18 18.13
N ASP A 151 4.83 -13.45 17.81
CA ASP A 151 3.61 -13.95 17.21
C ASP A 151 2.46 -13.70 18.20
N LEU A 152 1.74 -12.59 18.01
CA LEU A 152 0.68 -12.12 18.91
C LEU A 152 -0.44 -13.15 19.07
N SER A 153 -0.60 -14.07 18.11
CA SER A 153 -1.56 -15.17 18.20
C SER A 153 -1.18 -16.20 19.27
N LYS A 154 0.08 -16.22 19.71
CA LYS A 154 0.63 -17.10 20.75
C LYS A 154 0.79 -16.43 22.11
N VAL A 155 0.46 -15.14 22.22
CA VAL A 155 0.58 -14.38 23.47
C VAL A 155 -0.69 -14.57 24.30
N GLY A 156 -0.54 -15.17 25.48
CA GLY A 156 -1.61 -15.28 26.47
C GLY A 156 -1.67 -14.07 27.39
N GLU A 157 -2.63 -14.07 28.32
CA GLU A 157 -2.82 -12.99 29.29
C GLU A 157 -1.60 -12.79 30.21
N ALA A 158 -0.85 -13.85 30.52
CA ALA A 158 0.34 -13.76 31.35
C ALA A 158 1.50 -13.07 30.61
N GLU A 159 1.70 -13.41 29.34
CA GLU A 159 2.72 -12.81 28.48
C GLU A 159 2.38 -11.35 28.16
N ASP A 160 1.11 -11.02 27.91
CA ASP A 160 0.63 -9.65 27.72
C ASP A 160 0.97 -8.76 28.92
N ARG A 161 0.60 -9.18 30.14
CA ARG A 161 0.94 -8.42 31.35
C ARG A 161 2.44 -8.23 31.51
N LYS A 162 3.24 -9.20 31.10
CA LYS A 162 4.70 -9.11 31.13
C LYS A 162 5.23 -8.12 30.10
N LEU A 163 4.75 -8.17 28.85
CA LEU A 163 5.09 -7.19 27.82
C LEU A 163 4.72 -5.77 28.27
N MET A 164 3.50 -5.58 28.80
CA MET A 164 3.06 -4.29 29.33
C MET A 164 3.94 -3.80 30.48
N SER A 165 4.36 -4.69 31.38
CA SER A 165 5.26 -4.32 32.48
C SER A 165 6.67 -3.96 32.01
N GLU A 166 7.25 -4.72 31.07
CA GLU A 166 8.59 -4.45 30.55
C GLU A 166 8.61 -3.18 29.71
N GLU A 167 7.59 -2.96 28.87
CA GLU A 167 7.48 -1.75 28.06
C GLU A 167 7.18 -0.51 28.92
N HIS A 168 6.29 -0.62 29.92
CA HIS A 168 6.09 0.46 30.89
C HIS A 168 7.38 0.80 31.65
N LYS A 169 8.17 -0.22 32.00
CA LYS A 169 9.45 -0.02 32.68
C LYS A 169 10.47 0.65 31.77
N ALA A 170 10.46 0.32 30.48
CA ALA A 170 11.34 0.92 29.48
C ALA A 170 10.97 2.39 29.20
N LEU A 171 9.70 2.67 28.95
CA LEU A 171 9.18 4.02 28.65
C LEU A 171 9.07 4.92 29.88
N GLY A 172 8.99 4.33 31.09
CA GLY A 172 8.71 5.07 32.32
C GLY A 172 7.26 5.57 32.44
N HIS A 173 6.39 5.25 31.49
CA HIS A 173 4.97 5.57 31.51
C HIS A 173 4.16 4.43 30.89
N ARG A 174 2.82 4.53 30.96
CA ARG A 174 1.94 3.54 30.33
C ARG A 174 2.21 3.45 28.81
N PRO A 175 2.34 2.24 28.25
CA PRO A 175 2.49 2.06 26.81
C PRO A 175 1.36 2.75 26.04
N PRO A 176 1.66 3.53 24.98
CA PRO A 176 0.66 4.19 24.16
C PRO A 176 -0.16 3.18 23.35
N ALA A 177 -1.32 3.59 22.84
CA ALA A 177 -2.09 2.75 21.91
C ALA A 177 -1.28 2.52 20.63
N GLY A 178 -1.27 1.27 20.15
CA GLY A 178 -0.49 0.87 18.97
C GLY A 178 0.90 0.31 19.28
N SER A 179 1.39 0.44 20.53
CA SER A 179 2.58 -0.28 21.02
C SER A 179 2.43 -1.80 20.94
N LEU A 180 3.55 -2.52 20.98
CA LEU A 180 3.57 -3.97 21.03
C LEU A 180 2.81 -4.52 22.24
N ALA A 181 2.91 -3.89 23.42
CA ALA A 181 2.09 -4.25 24.58
C ALA A 181 0.59 -4.01 24.34
N ALA A 182 0.19 -2.88 23.75
CA ALA A 182 -1.22 -2.61 23.46
C ALA A 182 -1.78 -3.61 22.43
N GLN A 183 -0.99 -4.00 21.43
CA GLN A 183 -1.37 -5.00 20.44
C GLN A 183 -1.47 -6.40 21.07
N ALA A 184 -0.52 -6.78 21.93
CA ALA A 184 -0.56 -8.00 22.71
C ALA A 184 -1.81 -8.09 23.58
N GLN A 185 -2.19 -7.00 24.26
CA GLN A 185 -3.40 -6.93 25.07
C GLN A 185 -4.67 -7.14 24.21
N ALA A 186 -4.73 -6.50 23.05
CA ALA A 186 -5.85 -6.66 22.13
C ALA A 186 -5.95 -8.10 21.57
N ALA A 187 -4.82 -8.76 21.35
CA ALA A 187 -4.77 -10.16 20.92
C ALA A 187 -5.16 -11.12 22.04
N ALA A 188 -4.65 -10.93 23.25
CA ALA A 188 -4.97 -11.75 24.43
C ALA A 188 -6.45 -11.65 24.81
N ALA A 189 -7.07 -10.47 24.64
CA ALA A 189 -8.51 -10.30 24.84
C ALA A 189 -9.36 -11.14 23.88
N LYS A 190 -8.87 -11.40 22.66
CA LYS A 190 -9.53 -12.28 21.68
C LYS A 190 -9.28 -13.76 21.95
N HIS A 191 -8.15 -14.10 22.58
CA HIS A 191 -7.73 -15.48 22.82
C HIS A 191 -7.22 -15.69 24.26
N PRO A 192 -8.11 -15.76 25.27
CA PRO A 192 -7.69 -15.87 26.67
C PRO A 192 -7.05 -17.23 27.04
N LYS A 193 -7.19 -18.25 26.19
CA LYS A 193 -6.68 -19.62 26.43
C LYS A 193 -5.87 -20.13 25.24
N VAL A 194 -4.74 -19.50 24.95
CA VAL A 194 -3.83 -20.00 23.92
C VAL A 194 -3.02 -21.18 24.48
N ASN A 195 -3.19 -22.37 23.89
CA ASN A 195 -2.43 -23.58 24.25
C ASN A 195 -1.06 -23.67 23.54
N GLY A 196 -0.49 -22.53 23.14
CA GLY A 196 0.80 -22.47 22.46
C GLY A 196 1.98 -22.59 23.44
N SER A 197 3.14 -23.04 22.96
CA SER A 197 4.39 -22.87 23.70
C SER A 197 4.62 -21.37 23.87
N ALA A 198 4.64 -20.90 25.11
CA ALA A 198 4.90 -19.49 25.41
C ALA A 198 6.24 -19.07 24.80
N PRO A 199 6.33 -17.86 24.20
CA PRO A 199 7.60 -17.31 23.74
C PRO A 199 8.58 -17.20 24.91
N ALA A 200 9.87 -17.36 24.63
CA ALA A 200 10.88 -17.28 25.67
C ALA A 200 10.83 -15.89 26.31
N THR A 201 10.95 -15.84 27.63
CA THR A 201 10.81 -14.59 28.39
C THR A 201 11.82 -13.52 27.98
N HIS A 202 13.01 -13.94 27.52
CA HIS A 202 14.05 -13.04 27.03
C HIS A 202 13.65 -12.39 25.70
N ASP A 203 12.94 -13.13 24.84
CA ASP A 203 12.49 -12.60 23.54
C ASP A 203 11.39 -11.55 23.73
N LEU A 204 10.47 -11.78 24.68
CA LEU A 204 9.46 -10.77 25.07
C LEU A 204 10.11 -9.50 25.62
N GLN A 205 11.11 -9.64 26.50
CA GLN A 205 11.82 -8.50 27.08
C GLN A 205 12.58 -7.72 25.99
N ARG A 206 13.27 -8.43 25.10
CA ARG A 206 13.98 -7.83 23.98
C ARG A 206 13.03 -7.09 23.04
N ALA A 207 11.90 -7.71 22.68
CA ALA A 207 10.88 -7.09 21.83
C ALA A 207 10.28 -5.83 22.49
N ALA A 208 9.98 -5.88 23.79
CA ALA A 208 9.47 -4.71 24.53
C ALA A 208 10.48 -3.55 24.57
N LEU A 209 11.78 -3.85 24.78
CA LEU A 209 12.83 -2.83 24.75
C LEU A 209 13.04 -2.25 23.35
N GLU A 210 13.01 -3.09 22.31
CA GLU A 210 13.13 -2.64 20.92
C GLU A 210 11.92 -1.80 20.50
N ASP A 211 10.69 -2.16 20.92
CA ASP A 211 9.49 -1.37 20.66
C ASP A 211 9.51 -0.04 21.41
N ALA A 212 9.87 -0.05 22.69
CA ALA A 212 10.03 1.17 23.48
C ALA A 212 11.09 2.11 22.88
N ALA A 213 12.24 1.57 22.45
CA ALA A 213 13.28 2.35 21.79
C ALA A 213 12.84 2.88 20.41
N LYS A 214 12.00 2.15 19.68
CA LYS A 214 11.37 2.66 18.46
C LYS A 214 10.41 3.79 18.78
N LEU A 215 9.58 3.66 19.81
CA LEU A 215 8.62 4.69 20.20
C LEU A 215 9.30 5.97 20.69
N GLU A 216 10.33 5.87 21.55
CA GLU A 216 11.13 7.02 21.99
C GLU A 216 12.01 7.59 20.86
N GLY A 217 12.54 6.72 20.00
CA GLY A 217 13.42 7.09 18.89
C GLY A 217 12.70 7.76 17.72
N VAL A 218 11.42 7.44 17.49
CA VAL A 218 10.64 7.98 16.37
C VAL A 218 10.37 9.48 16.48
N THR A 219 10.45 10.08 17.68
CA THR A 219 10.25 11.53 17.87
C THR A 219 11.55 12.28 18.15
N ALA A 220 12.46 11.73 18.98
CA ALA A 220 13.69 12.42 19.37
C ALA A 220 14.94 12.07 18.52
N ALA A 221 15.10 10.81 18.12
CA ALA A 221 16.34 10.35 17.46
C ALA A 221 16.44 10.77 15.99
N VAL A 222 15.31 11.00 15.32
CA VAL A 222 15.26 11.46 13.91
C VAL A 222 16.00 12.78 13.72
N ALA A 223 16.13 13.58 14.79
CA ALA A 223 16.72 14.91 14.76
C ALA A 223 18.11 15.02 15.41
N GLY A 224 18.58 13.97 16.09
CA GLY A 224 19.79 14.03 16.91
C GLY A 224 19.71 15.02 18.08
N ILE A 225 18.49 15.37 18.52
CA ILE A 225 18.25 16.29 19.63
C ILE A 225 17.96 15.48 20.89
N ASP A 226 18.80 15.62 21.91
CA ASP A 226 18.52 15.04 23.23
C ASP A 226 17.52 15.92 23.99
N LEU A 227 16.25 15.48 24.02
CA LEU A 227 15.16 16.18 24.68
C LEU A 227 15.42 16.39 26.19
N ASN A 228 16.23 15.55 26.83
CA ASN A 228 16.48 15.65 28.28
C ASN A 228 17.26 16.92 28.66
N PHE A 229 17.99 17.51 27.72
CA PHE A 229 18.79 18.71 27.93
C PHE A 229 18.17 19.99 27.36
N ILE A 230 16.97 19.91 26.76
CA ILE A 230 16.32 21.08 26.18
C ILE A 230 15.85 22.07 27.24
N GLY A 231 16.24 23.33 27.05
CA GLY A 231 15.77 24.46 27.84
C GLY A 231 14.45 25.07 27.37
N GLU A 232 13.85 25.93 28.20
CA GLU A 232 12.62 26.64 27.86
C GLU A 232 12.76 27.49 26.59
N ALA A 233 13.92 28.13 26.38
CA ALA A 233 14.18 28.96 25.21
C ALA A 233 14.21 28.13 23.91
N GLU A 234 14.86 26.97 23.94
CA GLU A 234 14.98 26.04 22.82
C GLU A 234 13.61 25.43 22.48
N ALA A 235 12.86 24.98 23.49
CA ALA A 235 11.51 24.44 23.32
C ALA A 235 10.52 25.48 22.73
N ARG A 236 10.55 26.73 23.21
CA ARG A 236 9.72 27.81 22.64
C ARG A 236 10.08 28.09 21.18
N LYS A 237 11.36 27.99 20.83
CA LYS A 237 11.81 28.18 19.44
C LYS A 237 11.33 27.06 18.53
N ILE A 238 11.49 25.79 18.93
CA ILE A 238 10.95 24.64 18.17
C ILE A 238 9.44 24.82 17.95
N MET A 239 8.69 25.14 19.02
CA MET A 239 7.25 25.38 18.92
C MET A 239 6.89 26.50 17.95
N SER A 240 7.61 27.64 18.00
CA SER A 240 7.33 28.78 17.13
C SER A 240 7.57 28.44 15.66
N GLU A 241 8.66 27.72 15.35
CA GLU A 241 9.00 27.34 13.97
C GLU A 241 8.03 26.27 13.45
N GLU A 242 7.69 25.27 14.26
CA GLU A 242 6.73 24.22 13.88
C GLU A 242 5.33 24.82 13.69
N HIS A 243 4.87 25.70 14.59
CA HIS A 243 3.61 26.43 14.43
C HIS A 243 3.59 27.25 13.13
N LYS A 244 4.69 27.96 12.84
CA LYS A 244 4.82 28.77 11.62
C LYS A 244 4.77 27.91 10.36
N ALA A 245 5.38 26.73 10.40
CA ALA A 245 5.38 25.78 9.29
C ALA A 245 4.00 25.15 9.06
N LEU A 246 3.33 24.72 10.14
CA LEU A 246 2.00 24.10 10.08
C LEU A 246 0.88 25.12 9.82
N GLY A 247 1.05 26.37 10.27
CA GLY A 247 0.02 27.41 10.25
C GLY A 247 -1.04 27.28 11.35
N TYR A 248 -0.85 26.35 12.30
CA TYR A 248 -1.69 26.13 13.46
C TYR A 248 -0.86 25.61 14.63
N ARG A 249 -1.47 25.49 15.82
CA ARG A 249 -0.79 24.99 17.01
C ARG A 249 -0.33 23.54 16.84
N PRO A 250 0.95 23.22 17.08
CA PRO A 250 1.45 21.85 17.03
C PRO A 250 0.55 20.88 17.83
N PRO A 251 0.18 19.72 17.25
CA PRO A 251 -0.63 18.72 17.93
C PRO A 251 0.14 18.09 19.10
N PRO A 252 -0.55 17.45 20.08
CA PRO A 252 0.12 16.67 21.11
C PRO A 252 0.90 15.50 20.48
N GLY A 253 2.08 15.20 21.03
CA GLY A 253 3.01 14.19 20.47
C GLY A 253 3.86 14.70 19.30
N SER A 254 3.76 15.99 18.94
CA SER A 254 4.76 16.66 18.11
C SER A 254 6.07 16.87 18.88
N LEU A 255 7.16 17.09 18.15
CA LEU A 255 8.44 17.44 18.74
C LEU A 255 8.34 18.71 19.59
N ALA A 256 7.60 19.74 19.13
CA ALA A 256 7.37 20.94 19.93
C ALA A 256 6.68 20.63 21.26
N ALA A 257 5.65 19.78 21.27
CA ALA A 257 4.93 19.41 22.48
C ALA A 257 5.84 18.62 23.46
N GLU A 258 6.67 17.72 22.93
CA GLU A 258 7.62 16.94 23.74
C GLU A 258 8.75 17.81 24.29
N ALA A 259 9.32 18.70 23.48
CA ALA A 259 10.32 19.66 23.90
C ALA A 259 9.80 20.57 25.02
N GLN A 260 8.53 21.01 24.94
CA GLN A 260 7.89 21.78 26.01
C GLN A 260 7.71 20.96 27.29
N ALA A 261 7.30 19.70 27.17
CA ALA A 261 7.15 18.80 28.31
C ALA A 261 8.49 18.52 29.01
N ALA A 262 9.58 18.38 28.23
CA ALA A 262 10.93 18.20 28.76
C ALA A 262 11.47 19.49 29.41
N ALA A 263 11.32 20.64 28.73
CA ALA A 263 11.75 21.94 29.27
C ALA A 263 11.02 22.32 30.56
N ALA A 264 9.75 21.89 30.74
CA ALA A 264 9.03 22.09 31.99
C ALA A 264 9.67 21.37 33.19
N LYS A 265 10.40 20.26 32.95
CA LYS A 265 11.17 19.55 33.98
C LYS A 265 12.51 20.24 34.27
N HIS A 266 13.10 20.88 33.27
CA HIS A 266 14.43 21.49 33.35
C HIS A 266 14.48 22.89 32.70
N PRO A 267 13.83 23.91 33.28
CA PRO A 267 13.65 25.22 32.62
C PRO A 267 14.96 25.96 32.34
N HIS A 268 16.00 25.69 33.15
CA HIS A 268 17.33 26.28 33.03
C HIS A 268 18.35 25.42 32.29
N SER A 269 17.95 24.25 31.77
CA SER A 269 18.84 23.46 30.93
C SER A 269 19.09 24.19 29.60
N SER A 270 20.20 23.89 28.94
CA SER A 270 20.41 24.25 27.54
C SER A 270 21.26 23.17 26.92
N ALA A 271 20.80 22.66 25.79
CA ALA A 271 21.54 21.68 25.01
C ALA A 271 22.66 22.35 24.20
N GLY A 272 22.73 23.69 24.17
CA GLY A 272 23.70 24.44 23.39
C GLY A 272 23.52 24.24 21.89
N LEU A 273 22.32 23.89 21.46
CA LEU A 273 22.02 23.58 20.07
C LEU A 273 21.98 24.85 19.23
N ASP A 274 22.57 24.77 18.05
CA ASP A 274 22.55 25.89 17.12
C ASP A 274 21.10 26.19 16.68
N PRO A 275 20.66 27.46 16.74
CA PRO A 275 19.32 27.86 16.35
C PRO A 275 18.86 27.39 14.96
N ALA A 276 19.78 27.23 14.00
CA ALA A 276 19.42 26.75 12.66
C ALA A 276 19.14 25.24 12.64
N THR A 277 19.79 24.48 13.53
CA THR A 277 19.48 23.05 13.72
C THR A 277 18.07 22.88 14.29
N LEU A 278 17.70 23.69 15.29
CA LEU A 278 16.35 23.69 15.86
C LEU A 278 15.28 24.01 14.81
N THR A 279 15.53 25.00 13.94
CA THR A 279 14.59 25.36 12.88
C THR A 279 14.45 24.25 11.85
N LYS A 280 15.57 23.62 11.46
CA LYS A 280 15.57 22.52 10.48
C LYS A 280 14.74 21.36 10.98
N VAL A 281 14.95 20.98 12.24
CA VAL A 281 14.26 19.86 12.86
C VAL A 281 12.76 20.16 13.03
N ALA A 282 12.39 21.37 13.46
CA ALA A 282 10.99 21.77 13.56
C ALA A 282 10.27 21.71 12.20
N LEU A 283 10.96 22.06 11.11
CA LEU A 283 10.41 21.95 9.74
C LEU A 283 10.26 20.49 9.30
N GLU A 284 11.20 19.61 9.66
CA GLU A 284 11.11 18.18 9.35
C GLU A 284 9.94 17.51 10.09
N ASP A 285 9.73 17.83 11.37
CA ASP A 285 8.59 17.31 12.13
C ASP A 285 7.26 17.87 11.62
N ALA A 286 7.19 19.17 11.32
CA ALA A 286 6.00 19.76 10.69
C ALA A 286 5.66 19.06 9.36
N LYS A 287 6.66 18.77 8.53
CA LYS A 287 6.47 18.01 7.27
C LYS A 287 5.99 16.59 7.55
N LYS A 288 6.54 15.92 8.56
CA LYS A 288 6.10 14.59 9.00
C LYS A 288 4.63 14.62 9.44
N ILE A 289 4.24 15.59 10.28
CA ILE A 289 2.86 15.78 10.72
C ILE A 289 1.94 16.06 9.54
N GLU A 290 2.35 16.87 8.57
CA GLU A 290 1.58 17.04 7.34
C GLU A 290 1.42 15.74 6.57
N THR A 291 2.47 14.92 6.44
CA THR A 291 2.35 13.61 5.78
C THR A 291 1.44 12.66 6.55
N ILE A 292 1.57 12.59 7.88
CA ILE A 292 0.68 11.77 8.72
C ILE A 292 -0.75 12.27 8.64
N ARG A 293 -0.97 13.59 8.64
CA ARG A 293 -2.31 14.17 8.45
C ARG A 293 -2.83 13.88 7.04
N ARG A 294 -1.96 13.87 6.04
CA ARG A 294 -2.34 13.52 4.67
C ARG A 294 -2.78 12.07 4.57
N LEU A 295 -2.05 11.17 5.21
CA LEU A 295 -2.28 9.73 5.25
C LEU A 295 -3.48 9.34 6.13
N SER A 296 -3.56 9.86 7.35
CA SER A 296 -4.62 9.53 8.32
C SER A 296 -5.89 10.35 8.15
N GLY A 297 -5.79 11.54 7.57
CA GLY A 297 -6.89 12.49 7.44
C GLY A 297 -7.48 12.60 6.03
N GLY A 298 -7.12 11.71 5.10
CA GLY A 298 -7.61 11.75 3.71
C GLY A 298 -7.40 13.12 3.07
N SER A 299 -6.14 13.56 2.96
CA SER A 299 -5.84 14.97 2.67
C SER A 299 -6.48 15.50 1.39
N SER A 300 -7.11 16.64 1.61
CA SER A 300 -7.44 17.76 0.72
C SER A 300 -6.29 18.36 -0.11
N SER A 301 -5.27 17.60 -0.52
CA SER A 301 -4.31 18.11 -1.52
C SER A 301 -4.87 17.92 -2.93
N SER A 302 -5.90 18.72 -3.28
CA SER A 302 -6.47 19.06 -4.59
C SER A 302 -6.66 18.00 -5.70
N GLU A 303 -6.21 16.76 -5.53
CA GLU A 303 -6.56 15.61 -6.34
C GLU A 303 -7.29 14.68 -5.38
N LYS A 304 -8.62 14.69 -5.49
CA LYS A 304 -9.51 13.89 -4.67
C LYS A 304 -9.12 12.41 -4.90
N PRO A 305 -8.72 11.66 -3.86
CA PRO A 305 -8.40 10.25 -4.01
C PRO A 305 -9.63 9.54 -4.58
N ILE A 306 -9.40 8.60 -5.48
CA ILE A 306 -10.48 7.83 -6.11
C ILE A 306 -11.25 7.11 -5.01
N ASN A 307 -12.56 7.31 -5.00
CA ASN A 307 -13.38 6.61 -4.03
C ASN A 307 -13.66 5.20 -4.56
N LEU A 308 -12.89 4.23 -4.06
CA LEU A 308 -13.01 2.81 -4.43
C LEU A 308 -14.40 2.25 -4.17
N LYS A 309 -15.20 2.86 -3.28
CA LYS A 309 -16.57 2.42 -2.96
C LYS A 309 -17.64 2.94 -3.93
N THR A 310 -17.35 3.99 -4.69
CA THR A 310 -18.26 4.53 -5.71
C THR A 310 -17.72 4.35 -7.13
N ILE A 311 -16.56 3.71 -7.32
CA ILE A 311 -16.02 3.47 -8.66
C ILE A 311 -16.88 2.48 -9.44
N THR A 312 -17.19 2.78 -10.70
CA THR A 312 -17.90 1.86 -11.60
C THR A 312 -16.94 0.84 -12.26
N THR A 313 -17.50 -0.25 -12.79
CA THR A 313 -16.80 -1.22 -13.65
C THR A 313 -16.11 -0.56 -14.85
N SER A 314 -16.75 0.43 -15.48
CA SER A 314 -16.17 1.18 -16.60
C SER A 314 -14.96 2.01 -16.17
N GLU A 315 -15.04 2.65 -15.02
CA GLU A 315 -13.98 3.49 -14.49
C GLU A 315 -12.78 2.67 -14.00
N ALA A 316 -13.03 1.53 -13.34
CA ALA A 316 -11.96 0.61 -12.95
C ALA A 316 -11.19 0.11 -14.18
N ARG A 317 -11.90 -0.20 -15.28
CA ARG A 317 -11.27 -0.57 -16.55
C ARG A 317 -10.53 0.59 -17.22
N GLU A 318 -11.08 1.80 -17.18
CA GLU A 318 -10.42 3.00 -17.72
C GLU A 318 -9.12 3.30 -16.97
N LEU A 319 -9.18 3.24 -15.64
CA LEU A 319 -8.03 3.39 -14.75
C LEU A 319 -6.96 2.32 -15.04
N GLN A 320 -7.36 1.04 -15.16
CA GLN A 320 -6.46 -0.04 -15.56
C GLN A 320 -5.84 0.20 -16.95
N SER A 321 -6.63 0.67 -17.91
CA SER A 321 -6.16 0.93 -19.27
C SER A 321 -5.16 2.08 -19.32
N GLU A 322 -5.39 3.16 -18.56
CA GLU A 322 -4.45 4.29 -18.50
C GLU A 322 -3.18 3.92 -17.73
N GLU A 323 -3.26 3.20 -16.61
CA GLU A 323 -2.06 2.66 -15.94
C GLU A 323 -1.27 1.75 -16.88
N GLN A 324 -1.93 0.81 -17.56
CA GLN A 324 -1.30 -0.11 -18.50
C GLN A 324 -0.61 0.63 -19.65
N LYS A 325 -1.22 1.71 -20.15
CA LYS A 325 -0.68 2.54 -21.22
C LYS A 325 0.56 3.31 -20.77
N ILE A 326 0.59 3.78 -19.51
CA ILE A 326 1.74 4.50 -18.95
C ILE A 326 2.89 3.52 -18.64
N LEU A 327 2.57 2.37 -18.05
CA LEU A 327 3.56 1.34 -17.70
C LEU A 327 4.06 0.56 -18.93
N GLY A 328 3.25 0.43 -19.98
CA GLY A 328 3.54 -0.40 -21.14
C GLY A 328 3.34 -1.91 -20.90
N HIS A 329 2.84 -2.30 -19.73
CA HIS A 329 2.51 -3.67 -19.35
C HIS A 329 1.32 -3.69 -18.39
N ARG A 330 0.77 -4.88 -18.12
CA ARG A 330 -0.35 -5.03 -17.17
C ARG A 330 0.07 -4.47 -15.80
N PRO A 331 -0.78 -3.66 -15.14
CA PRO A 331 -0.48 -3.15 -13.80
C PRO A 331 -0.24 -4.30 -12.81
N PRO A 332 0.67 -4.13 -11.84
CA PRO A 332 0.92 -5.13 -10.82
C PRO A 332 -0.28 -5.28 -9.86
N SER A 333 -0.32 -6.35 -9.07
CA SER A 333 -1.49 -6.69 -8.23
C SER A 333 -1.73 -5.73 -7.05
N ASP A 334 -0.73 -4.92 -6.74
CA ASP A 334 -0.73 -3.89 -5.70
C ASP A 334 -0.96 -2.48 -6.26
N SER A 335 -1.25 -2.34 -7.56
CA SER A 335 -1.57 -1.04 -8.17
C SER A 335 -2.97 -0.57 -7.80
N LEU A 336 -3.21 0.75 -7.93
CA LEU A 336 -4.52 1.33 -7.69
C LEU A 336 -5.58 0.74 -8.63
N ALA A 337 -5.22 0.43 -9.88
CA ALA A 337 -6.12 -0.30 -10.79
C ALA A 337 -6.49 -1.70 -10.30
N ALA A 338 -5.52 -2.46 -9.77
CA ALA A 338 -5.79 -3.77 -9.24
C ALA A 338 -6.71 -3.70 -8.01
N GLU A 339 -6.50 -2.71 -7.14
CA GLU A 339 -7.35 -2.46 -5.97
C GLU A 339 -8.77 -2.05 -6.39
N ALA A 340 -8.91 -1.13 -7.35
CA ALA A 340 -10.17 -0.68 -7.90
C ALA A 340 -10.97 -1.83 -8.54
N GLN A 341 -10.31 -2.67 -9.34
CA GLN A 341 -10.95 -3.85 -9.94
C GLN A 341 -11.37 -4.85 -8.86
N SER A 342 -10.53 -5.08 -7.84
CA SER A 342 -10.89 -5.96 -6.73
C SER A 342 -12.09 -5.43 -5.94
N ALA A 343 -12.20 -4.12 -5.73
CA ALA A 343 -13.35 -3.50 -5.07
C ALA A 343 -14.65 -3.67 -5.88
N VAL A 344 -14.56 -3.51 -7.21
CA VAL A 344 -15.69 -3.75 -8.12
C VAL A 344 -16.12 -5.22 -8.10
N ASP A 345 -15.17 -6.15 -8.23
CA ASP A 345 -15.46 -7.58 -8.27
C ASP A 345 -16.12 -8.05 -6.96
N LYS A 346 -15.66 -7.58 -5.80
CA LYS A 346 -16.28 -7.88 -4.49
C LYS A 346 -17.74 -7.43 -4.43
N ARG A 347 -18.04 -6.21 -4.89
CA ARG A 347 -19.42 -5.68 -4.90
C ARG A 347 -20.32 -6.35 -5.94
N ALA A 348 -19.74 -6.91 -7.00
CA ALA A 348 -20.50 -7.63 -8.01
C ALA A 348 -21.02 -8.98 -7.48
N GLU A 349 -20.35 -9.56 -6.47
CA GLU A 349 -20.72 -10.84 -5.87
C GLU A 349 -21.63 -10.71 -4.63
N GLU A 350 -21.60 -9.56 -3.95
CA GLU A 350 -22.37 -9.35 -2.72
C GLU A 350 -23.79 -8.81 -3.00
N PRO A 351 -24.85 -9.37 -2.37
CA PRO A 351 -26.20 -8.84 -2.50
C PRO A 351 -26.29 -7.45 -1.88
N VAL A 352 -26.96 -6.53 -2.57
CA VAL A 352 -27.05 -5.14 -2.10
C VAL A 352 -27.95 -5.06 -0.87
N THR A 353 -27.37 -4.66 0.26
CA THR A 353 -28.10 -4.41 1.51
C THR A 353 -28.44 -2.93 1.69
N LYS A 354 -29.35 -2.62 2.63
CA LYS A 354 -29.70 -1.23 2.97
C LYS A 354 -28.53 -0.45 3.55
N GLU A 355 -27.69 -1.11 4.35
CA GLU A 355 -26.49 -0.50 4.93
C GLU A 355 -25.50 -0.12 3.83
N MET A 356 -25.26 -1.02 2.87
CA MET A 356 -24.39 -0.78 1.72
C MET A 356 -24.93 0.38 0.86
N ALA A 357 -26.24 0.38 0.57
CA ALA A 357 -26.86 1.46 -0.20
C ALA A 357 -26.78 2.82 0.51
N ALA A 358 -27.04 2.86 1.82
CA ALA A 358 -26.93 4.06 2.62
C ALA A 358 -25.49 4.58 2.71
N GLU A 359 -24.50 3.69 2.78
CA GLU A 359 -23.08 4.04 2.75
C GLU A 359 -22.68 4.67 1.42
N ILE A 360 -23.01 4.03 0.29
CA ILE A 360 -22.76 4.56 -1.07
C ILE A 360 -23.44 5.94 -1.22
N GLN A 361 -24.69 6.06 -0.78
CA GLN A 361 -25.43 7.33 -0.82
C GLN A 361 -24.77 8.42 0.03
N SER A 362 -24.33 8.09 1.25
CA SER A 362 -23.67 9.05 2.13
C SER A 362 -22.34 9.53 1.56
N GLU A 363 -21.59 8.64 0.91
CA GLU A 363 -20.31 8.98 0.30
C GLU A 363 -20.49 9.86 -0.93
N GLU A 364 -21.42 9.50 -1.81
CA GLU A 364 -21.73 10.28 -3.00
C GLU A 364 -22.30 11.66 -2.62
N GLN A 365 -23.18 11.73 -1.61
CA GLN A 365 -23.69 13.00 -1.09
C GLN A 365 -22.59 13.88 -0.48
N LYS A 366 -21.65 13.29 0.26
CA LYS A 366 -20.48 14.00 0.80
C LYS A 366 -19.61 14.56 -0.32
N GLU A 367 -19.54 13.84 -1.43
CA GLU A 367 -18.74 14.21 -2.60
C GLU A 367 -19.39 15.29 -3.47
N LEU A 368 -20.69 15.21 -3.71
CA LEU A 368 -21.46 16.19 -4.49
C LEU A 368 -21.84 17.43 -3.67
N GLY A 369 -21.93 17.31 -2.35
CA GLY A 369 -22.44 18.34 -1.46
C GLY A 369 -23.97 18.47 -1.48
N HIS A 370 -24.67 17.61 -2.23
CA HIS A 370 -26.12 17.53 -2.30
C HIS A 370 -26.59 16.08 -2.49
N ARG A 371 -27.90 15.84 -2.40
CA ARG A 371 -28.48 14.50 -2.58
C ARG A 371 -28.16 13.98 -4.00
N PRO A 372 -27.75 12.71 -4.16
CA PRO A 372 -27.47 12.14 -5.47
C PRO A 372 -28.73 12.10 -6.34
N GLU A 373 -28.54 12.34 -7.64
CA GLU A 373 -29.61 12.35 -8.64
C GLU A 373 -30.05 10.93 -9.01
N SER A 374 -31.21 10.79 -9.64
CA SER A 374 -31.66 9.50 -10.18
C SER A 374 -30.72 9.02 -11.28
N GLY A 375 -30.35 7.73 -11.29
CA GLY A 375 -29.43 7.16 -12.28
C GLY A 375 -27.97 7.13 -11.84
N THR A 376 -27.67 7.69 -10.67
CA THR A 376 -26.41 7.51 -9.96
C THR A 376 -26.30 6.10 -9.36
N ILE A 377 -25.08 5.69 -8.99
CA ILE A 377 -24.84 4.41 -8.32
C ILE A 377 -25.59 4.36 -6.99
N ALA A 378 -25.61 5.44 -6.21
CA ALA A 378 -26.38 5.50 -4.97
C ALA A 378 -27.88 5.25 -5.20
N ALA A 379 -28.46 5.88 -6.23
CA ALA A 379 -29.88 5.69 -6.55
C ALA A 379 -30.18 4.24 -7.00
N VAL A 380 -29.28 3.64 -7.79
CA VAL A 380 -29.41 2.25 -8.24
C VAL A 380 -29.26 1.28 -7.08
N ALA A 381 -28.24 1.48 -6.22
CA ALA A 381 -28.00 0.67 -5.03
C ALA A 381 -29.21 0.71 -4.09
N GLN A 382 -29.76 1.91 -3.84
CA GLN A 382 -30.96 2.04 -3.01
C GLN A 382 -32.15 1.30 -3.61
N SER A 383 -32.37 1.41 -4.92
CA SER A 383 -33.44 0.68 -5.60
C SER A 383 -33.27 -0.84 -5.53
N LEU A 384 -32.04 -1.35 -5.62
CA LEU A 384 -31.75 -2.78 -5.50
C LEU A 384 -31.96 -3.27 -4.05
N ALA A 385 -31.47 -2.51 -3.07
CA ALA A 385 -31.67 -2.82 -1.65
C ALA A 385 -33.17 -2.88 -1.28
N ASP A 386 -33.96 -1.90 -1.74
CA ASP A 386 -35.40 -1.87 -1.50
C ASP A 386 -36.11 -3.05 -2.19
N LYS A 387 -35.67 -3.47 -3.38
CA LYS A 387 -36.22 -4.66 -4.05
C LYS A 387 -35.88 -5.93 -3.29
N ASN A 388 -34.62 -6.11 -2.93
CA ASN A 388 -34.13 -7.28 -2.18
C ASN A 388 -34.83 -7.42 -0.82
N GLU A 389 -35.11 -6.31 -0.12
CA GLU A 389 -35.89 -6.36 1.12
C GLU A 389 -37.35 -6.78 0.89
N ASN A 390 -37.96 -6.31 -0.20
CA ASN A 390 -39.37 -6.58 -0.50
C ASN A 390 -39.64 -8.01 -0.97
N ASP A 391 -38.72 -8.62 -1.72
CA ASP A 391 -38.89 -9.96 -2.30
C ASP A 391 -37.93 -11.03 -1.79
N GLY A 392 -37.00 -10.68 -0.91
CA GLY A 392 -35.96 -11.59 -0.43
C GLY A 392 -34.95 -11.99 -1.49
N GLY A 393 -34.84 -11.21 -2.58
CA GLY A 393 -33.89 -11.44 -3.66
C GLY A 393 -32.44 -11.11 -3.26
N GLU A 394 -31.50 -11.62 -4.06
CA GLU A 394 -30.05 -11.46 -3.87
C GLU A 394 -29.42 -10.64 -4.99
N ARG A 395 -30.11 -9.61 -5.48
CA ARG A 395 -29.59 -8.79 -6.60
C ARG A 395 -28.31 -8.08 -6.17
N THR A 396 -27.31 -8.10 -7.05
CA THR A 396 -26.01 -7.48 -6.83
C THR A 396 -25.83 -6.24 -7.71
N LEU A 397 -24.83 -5.41 -7.42
CA LEU A 397 -24.51 -4.25 -8.28
C LEU A 397 -24.02 -4.67 -9.68
N GLY A 398 -23.40 -5.86 -9.79
CA GLY A 398 -22.94 -6.40 -11.06
C GLY A 398 -24.08 -6.67 -12.05
N GLU A 399 -25.26 -7.05 -11.58
CA GLU A 399 -26.46 -7.23 -12.42
C GLU A 399 -26.97 -5.91 -13.02
N ALA A 400 -26.72 -4.79 -12.34
CA ALA A 400 -27.06 -3.45 -12.84
C ALA A 400 -26.00 -2.89 -13.82
N GLY A 401 -24.92 -3.64 -14.07
CA GLY A 401 -23.81 -3.21 -14.93
C GLY A 401 -22.92 -2.16 -14.28
N LEU A 402 -22.92 -2.06 -12.95
CA LEU A 402 -22.15 -1.08 -12.17
C LEU A 402 -20.89 -1.65 -11.58
#